data_AF-A0AAD7ZJG7-F1
#
_entry.id   AF-A0AAD7ZJG7-F1
#
_cell.length_a   1.000
_cell.length_b   1.000
_cell.length_c   1.000
_cell.angle_alpha   90.00
_cell.angle_beta   90.00
_cell.angle_gamma   90.00
#
_symmetry.space_group_name_H-M   'P 1'
#
loop_
_entity.id
_entity.type
_entity.pdbx_description
1 polymer ?
#
loop_
_entity_poly.entity_id
_entity_poly.type
_entity_poly.pdbx_seq_one_letter_code
_entity_poly.pdbx_strand_id
1 'polypeptide(L)'
;MKAYEELENIFGDSDRPPTSSDLHEMRYLEMVLKETLRLYPIGPILMRQLEGDVRIRDFVLPTGCSVAVFLYRTQRNPQFFPEPDKFDPDRFLPENSANIVPYSYLPFSGGPRKCIGNEHQVTNLICSFQNMCPQI
;
A
#
# COMPACT_ATOMS: atom_id res chain seq x y z
N MET A 1 -8.93 10.83 -17.12
CA MET A 1 -8.24 9.87 -16.23
C MET A 1 -8.02 10.60 -14.92
N LYS A 2 -8.70 10.22 -13.82
CA LYS A 2 -8.79 11.02 -12.58
C LYS A 2 -7.44 11.49 -12.02
N ALA A 3 -6.41 10.63 -12.04
CA ALA A 3 -5.06 11.01 -11.59
C ALA A 3 -4.40 12.07 -12.48
N TYR A 4 -4.62 12.01 -13.79
CA TYR A 4 -4.11 13.02 -14.72
C TYR A 4 -4.82 14.35 -14.53
N GLU A 5 -6.16 14.33 -14.38
CA GLU A 5 -6.94 15.52 -14.05
C GLU A 5 -6.50 16.17 -12.73
N GLU A 6 -6.15 15.37 -11.71
CA GLU A 6 -5.55 15.86 -10.46
C GLU A 6 -4.22 16.59 -10.71
N LEU A 7 -3.32 16.02 -11.51
CA LEU A 7 -2.03 16.64 -11.83
C LEU A 7 -2.21 17.94 -12.63
N GLU A 8 -3.10 17.95 -13.63
CA GLU A 8 -3.46 19.14 -14.40
C GLU A 8 -4.00 20.26 -13.49
N ASN A 9 -4.82 19.92 -12.50
CA ASN A 9 -5.34 20.91 -11.55
C ASN A 9 -4.25 21.50 -10.62
N ILE A 10 -3.21 20.72 -10.30
CA ILE A 10 -2.11 21.14 -9.42
C ILE A 10 -1.05 21.95 -10.17
N PHE A 11 -0.69 21.52 -11.39
CA PHE A 11 0.42 22.10 -12.14
C PHE A 11 -0.01 22.96 -13.32
N GLY A 12 -1.15 22.70 -13.95
CA GLY A 12 -1.53 23.30 -15.22
C GLY A 12 -0.39 23.18 -16.24
N ASP A 13 -0.06 24.29 -16.90
CA ASP A 13 1.06 24.37 -17.86
C ASP A 13 2.45 24.55 -17.21
N SER A 14 2.57 24.35 -15.89
CA SER A 14 3.83 24.60 -15.16
C SER A 14 4.76 23.40 -15.13
N ASP A 15 5.98 23.57 -15.66
CA ASP A 15 7.06 22.56 -15.58
C ASP A 15 7.88 22.61 -14.28
N ARG A 16 7.37 23.28 -13.22
CA ARG A 16 8.10 23.38 -11.96
C ARG A 16 8.17 22.01 -11.26
N PRO A 17 9.25 21.72 -10.51
CA PRO A 17 9.28 20.55 -9.64
C PRO A 17 8.14 20.57 -8.59
N PRO A 18 7.63 19.38 -8.18
CA PRO A 18 6.65 19.27 -7.11
C PRO A 18 7.25 19.74 -5.78
N THR A 19 6.47 20.49 -5.02
CA THR A 19 6.76 20.88 -3.63
C THR A 19 6.11 19.90 -2.67
N SER A 20 6.51 19.94 -1.40
CA SER A 20 5.84 19.13 -0.36
C SER A 20 4.34 19.41 -0.27
N SER A 21 3.91 20.65 -0.54
CA SER A 21 2.48 21.02 -0.51
C SER A 21 1.71 20.34 -1.64
N ASP A 22 2.29 20.26 -2.84
CA ASP A 22 1.64 19.60 -3.98
C ASP A 22 1.44 18.12 -3.71
N LEU A 23 2.45 17.47 -3.11
CA LEU A 23 2.39 16.06 -2.76
C LEU A 23 1.26 15.74 -1.77
N HIS A 24 0.88 16.67 -0.90
CA HIS A 24 -0.28 16.54 -0.02
C HIS A 24 -1.63 16.68 -0.76
N GLU A 25 -1.65 17.36 -1.89
CA GLU A 25 -2.85 17.52 -2.73
C GLU A 25 -3.03 16.39 -3.75
N MET A 26 -2.00 15.58 -4.01
CA MET A 26 -2.03 14.40 -4.90
C MET A 26 -2.73 13.18 -4.26
N ARG A 27 -3.96 13.38 -3.78
CA ARG A 27 -4.71 12.40 -2.99
C ARG A 27 -5.17 11.20 -3.82
N TYR A 28 -5.62 11.43 -5.05
CA TYR A 28 -6.05 10.37 -5.96
C TYR A 28 -4.86 9.53 -6.41
N LEU A 29 -3.73 10.17 -6.72
CA LEU A 29 -2.49 9.47 -7.03
C LEU A 29 -2.01 8.62 -5.85
N GLU A 30 -2.12 9.11 -4.61
CA GLU A 30 -1.86 8.29 -3.42
C GLU A 30 -2.77 7.05 -3.36
N MET A 31 -4.06 7.17 -3.67
CA MET A 31 -4.97 6.03 -3.72
C MET A 31 -4.60 5.02 -4.81
N VAL A 32 -4.18 5.51 -5.99
CA VAL A 32 -3.66 4.67 -7.09
C VAL A 32 -2.43 3.89 -6.63
N LEU A 33 -1.52 4.53 -5.89
CA LEU A 33 -0.34 3.86 -5.33
C LEU A 33 -0.71 2.82 -4.27
N LYS A 34 -1.65 3.13 -3.38
CA LYS A 34 -2.15 2.16 -2.39
C LYS A 34 -2.76 0.93 -3.05
N GLU A 35 -3.58 1.13 -4.07
CA GLU A 35 -4.18 0.02 -4.82
C GLU A 35 -3.13 -0.78 -5.61
N THR A 36 -2.11 -0.10 -6.14
CA THR A 36 -0.96 -0.75 -6.76
C THR A 36 -0.24 -1.65 -5.75
N LEU A 37 0.01 -1.18 -4.53
CA LEU A 37 0.67 -1.97 -3.47
C LEU A 37 -0.23 -3.07 -2.90
N ARG A 38 -1.56 -2.91 -2.96
CA ARG A 38 -2.51 -3.97 -2.60
C ARG A 38 -2.37 -5.16 -3.54
N LEU A 39 -2.36 -4.90 -4.85
CA LEU A 39 -2.18 -5.93 -5.87
C LEU A 39 -0.73 -6.39 -5.98
N TYR A 40 0.24 -5.49 -5.89
CA TYR A 40 1.64 -5.80 -6.15
C TYR A 40 2.50 -5.35 -4.96
N PRO A 41 2.39 -6.06 -3.81
CA PRO A 41 3.18 -5.73 -2.63
C PRO A 41 4.66 -5.94 -2.90
N ILE A 42 5.49 -5.04 -2.38
CA ILE A 42 6.96 -5.09 -2.51
C ILE A 42 7.53 -6.40 -1.95
N GLY A 43 6.99 -6.87 -0.82
CA GLY A 43 7.30 -8.18 -0.23
C GLY A 43 6.04 -9.04 -0.19
N PRO A 44 5.88 -10.06 -1.06
CA PRO A 44 4.64 -10.84 -1.11
C PRO A 44 4.47 -11.80 0.08
N ILE A 45 5.55 -12.10 0.80
CA ILE A 45 5.57 -13.04 1.93
C ILE A 45 6.46 -12.48 3.04
N LEU A 46 5.97 -12.55 4.28
CA LEU A 46 6.77 -12.30 5.49
C LEU A 46 7.05 -13.63 6.18
N MET A 47 8.32 -13.95 6.43
CA MET A 47 8.71 -15.17 7.15
C MET A 47 9.39 -14.86 8.47
N ARG A 48 9.12 -15.66 9.50
CA ARG A 48 9.78 -15.61 10.81
C ARG A 48 10.07 -17.01 11.31
N GLN A 49 11.20 -17.20 11.97
CA GLN A 49 11.45 -18.40 12.75
C GLN A 49 11.12 -18.10 14.21
N LEU A 50 10.43 -19.02 14.88
CA LEU A 50 10.03 -18.85 16.27
C LEU A 50 11.20 -19.17 17.22
N GLU A 51 11.51 -18.23 18.11
CA GLU A 51 12.52 -18.40 19.17
C GLU A 51 11.95 -19.01 20.46
N GLY A 52 10.62 -19.16 20.52
CA GLY A 52 9.88 -19.74 21.63
C GLY A 52 8.53 -20.24 21.15
N ASP A 53 7.84 -21.04 21.97
CA ASP A 53 6.50 -21.53 21.66
C ASP A 53 5.50 -20.36 21.61
N VAL A 54 4.70 -20.28 20.55
CA VAL A 54 3.70 -19.23 20.34
C VAL A 54 2.31 -19.84 20.29
N ARG A 55 1.42 -19.41 21.18
CA ARG A 55 0.01 -19.81 21.13
C ARG A 55 -0.78 -18.89 20.21
N ILE A 56 -1.42 -19.45 19.19
CA ILE A 56 -2.36 -18.77 18.30
C ILE A 56 -3.72 -19.44 18.44
N ARG A 57 -4.67 -18.76 19.09
CA ARG A 57 -5.99 -19.31 19.44
C ARG A 57 -5.82 -20.65 20.19
N ASP A 58 -6.31 -21.74 19.61
CA ASP A 58 -6.28 -23.09 20.18
C ASP A 58 -5.03 -23.89 19.78
N PHE A 59 -4.13 -23.30 18.99
CA PHE A 59 -2.91 -23.95 18.50
C PHE A 59 -1.67 -23.43 19.23
N VAL A 60 -0.71 -24.32 19.45
CA VAL A 60 0.66 -23.97 19.89
C VAL A 60 1.61 -24.25 18.73
N LEU A 61 2.29 -23.21 18.27
CA LEU A 61 3.37 -23.31 17.30
C LEU A 61 4.68 -23.51 18.08
N PRO A 62 5.39 -24.62 17.89
CA PRO A 62 6.59 -24.90 18.67
C PRO A 62 7.77 -24.05 18.22
N THR A 63 8.71 -23.88 19.16
CA THR A 63 10.01 -23.24 18.93
C THR A 63 10.73 -23.87 17.73
N GLY A 64 11.39 -23.03 16.93
CA GLY A 64 12.12 -23.44 15.73
C GLY A 64 11.27 -23.54 14.46
N CYS A 65 9.93 -23.50 14.55
CA CYS A 65 9.06 -23.45 13.38
C CYS A 65 9.21 -22.14 12.59
N SER A 66 9.09 -22.24 11.26
CA SER A 66 8.97 -21.09 10.37
C SER A 66 7.50 -20.76 10.12
N VAL A 67 7.12 -19.51 10.40
CA VAL A 67 5.80 -18.96 10.13
C VAL A 67 5.88 -18.03 8.93
N ALA A 68 4.98 -18.21 7.96
CA ALA A 68 4.87 -17.37 6.79
C ALA A 68 3.50 -16.67 6.73
N VAL A 69 3.51 -15.36 6.50
CA VAL A 69 2.32 -14.55 6.21
C VAL A 69 2.35 -14.17 4.74
N PHE A 70 1.37 -14.65 3.99
CA PHE A 70 1.26 -14.43 2.54
C PHE A 70 0.49 -13.14 2.24
N LEU A 71 1.17 -12.00 2.31
CA LEU A 71 0.59 -10.68 2.07
C LEU A 71 -0.12 -10.58 0.71
N TYR A 72 0.49 -11.15 -0.34
CA TYR A 72 -0.11 -11.18 -1.68
C TYR A 72 -1.51 -11.81 -1.71
N ARG A 73 -1.74 -12.85 -0.90
CA ARG A 73 -3.04 -13.52 -0.78
C ARG A 73 -3.96 -12.79 0.19
N THR A 74 -3.45 -12.32 1.33
CA THR A 74 -4.23 -11.59 2.33
C THR A 74 -4.89 -10.35 1.72
N GLN A 75 -4.12 -9.57 0.95
CA GLN A 75 -4.57 -8.35 0.29
C GLN A 75 -5.51 -8.59 -0.93
N ARG A 76 -5.73 -9.87 -1.28
CA ARG A 76 -6.66 -10.33 -2.32
C ARG A 76 -7.77 -11.22 -1.76
N ASN A 77 -7.91 -11.29 -0.45
CA ASN A 77 -8.97 -12.10 0.13
C ASN A 77 -10.32 -11.43 -0.19
N PRO A 78 -11.24 -12.08 -0.93
CA PRO A 78 -12.52 -11.49 -1.31
C PRO A 78 -13.43 -11.17 -0.11
N GLN A 79 -13.15 -11.77 1.05
CA GLN A 79 -13.82 -11.42 2.31
C GLN A 79 -13.53 -9.97 2.74
N PHE A 80 -12.35 -9.45 2.42
CA PHE A 80 -11.92 -8.09 2.79
C PHE A 80 -11.91 -7.15 1.59
N PHE A 81 -11.66 -7.67 0.39
CA PHE A 81 -11.58 -6.90 -0.86
C PHE A 81 -12.47 -7.55 -1.93
N PRO A 82 -13.76 -7.17 -2.03
CA PRO A 82 -14.65 -7.65 -3.09
C PRO A 82 -14.09 -7.34 -4.48
N GLU A 83 -14.25 -8.23 -5.45
CA GLU A 83 -13.57 -8.13 -6.76
C GLU A 83 -12.04 -7.97 -6.62
N PRO A 84 -11.34 -8.90 -5.95
CA PRO A 84 -9.98 -8.66 -5.43
C PRO A 84 -8.92 -8.39 -6.51
N ASP A 85 -9.13 -8.84 -7.74
CA ASP A 85 -8.21 -8.64 -8.85
C ASP A 85 -8.51 -7.38 -9.69
N LYS A 86 -9.65 -6.72 -9.43
CA LYS A 86 -9.98 -5.44 -10.05
C LYS A 86 -9.15 -4.34 -9.41
N PHE A 87 -8.44 -3.58 -10.25
CA PHE A 87 -7.75 -2.36 -9.85
C PHE A 87 -8.78 -1.25 -9.62
N ASP A 88 -8.99 -0.90 -8.35
CA ASP A 88 -9.97 0.12 -7.95
C ASP A 88 -9.38 1.03 -6.86
N PRO A 89 -8.81 2.19 -7.23
CA PRO A 89 -8.28 3.17 -6.27
C PRO A 89 -9.33 3.69 -5.29
N ASP A 90 -10.61 3.69 -5.68
CA ASP A 90 -11.68 4.27 -4.87
C ASP A 90 -11.93 3.44 -3.58
N ARG A 91 -11.36 2.22 -3.47
CA ARG A 91 -11.26 1.45 -2.21
C ARG A 91 -10.56 2.21 -1.09
N PHE A 92 -9.66 3.13 -1.45
CA PHE A 92 -8.88 3.93 -0.51
C PHE A 92 -9.44 5.35 -0.31
N LEU A 93 -10.65 5.64 -0.79
CA LEU A 93 -11.36 6.85 -0.40
C LEU A 93 -11.45 6.96 1.14
N PRO A 94 -11.45 8.16 1.73
CA PRO A 94 -11.46 8.32 3.19
C PRO A 94 -12.55 7.51 3.89
N GLU A 95 -13.77 7.51 3.34
CA GLU A 95 -14.94 6.78 3.83
C GLU A 95 -14.80 5.25 3.71
N ASN A 96 -14.08 4.77 2.69
CA ASN A 96 -13.87 3.33 2.44
C ASN A 96 -12.67 2.81 3.23
N SER A 97 -11.60 3.59 3.32
CA SER A 97 -10.39 3.29 4.09
C SER A 97 -10.69 3.04 5.55
N ALA A 98 -11.65 3.76 6.13
CA ALA A 98 -12.10 3.56 7.51
C ALA A 98 -12.68 2.15 7.77
N ASN A 99 -13.16 1.46 6.73
CA ASN A 99 -13.73 0.11 6.81
C ASN A 99 -12.71 -1.00 6.52
N ILE A 100 -11.45 -0.66 6.20
CA ILE A 100 -10.41 -1.67 5.96
C ILE A 100 -10.09 -2.38 7.27
N VAL A 101 -10.38 -3.69 7.30
CA VAL A 101 -10.12 -4.54 8.47
C VAL A 101 -8.62 -4.50 8.82
N PRO A 102 -8.24 -4.28 10.10
CA PRO A 102 -6.85 -4.28 10.51
C PRO A 102 -6.11 -5.55 10.05
N TYR A 103 -4.87 -5.39 9.60
CA TYR A 103 -4.02 -6.46 9.07
C TYR A 103 -4.52 -7.14 7.78
N SER A 104 -5.59 -6.65 7.14
CA SER A 104 -5.99 -7.10 5.79
C SER A 104 -5.22 -6.38 4.67
N TYR A 105 -4.75 -5.15 4.94
CA TYR A 105 -3.86 -4.37 4.08
C TYR A 105 -2.54 -4.11 4.80
N LEU A 106 -1.44 -4.68 4.30
CA LEU A 106 -0.11 -4.65 4.94
C LEU A 106 1.02 -4.47 3.92
N PRO A 107 0.95 -3.43 3.06
CA PRO A 107 1.94 -3.23 2.00
C PRO A 107 3.36 -3.04 2.55
N PHE A 108 3.46 -2.58 3.79
CA PHE A 108 4.70 -2.26 4.50
C PHE A 108 4.90 -3.08 5.78
N SER A 109 4.25 -4.25 5.90
CA SER A 109 4.22 -5.05 7.13
C SER A 109 3.60 -4.27 8.31
N GLY A 110 3.60 -4.86 9.50
CA GLY A 110 3.08 -4.24 10.72
C GLY A 110 3.93 -4.59 11.96
N GLY A 111 3.61 -3.94 13.08
CA GLY A 111 4.27 -4.18 14.37
C GLY A 111 5.72 -3.68 14.43
N PRO A 112 6.57 -4.27 15.29
CA PRO A 112 7.94 -3.80 15.55
C PRO A 112 8.89 -3.85 14.34
N ARG A 113 8.51 -4.59 13.30
CA ARG A 113 9.27 -4.75 12.05
C ARG A 113 8.52 -4.16 10.86
N LYS A 114 7.66 -3.15 11.10
CA LYS A 114 7.07 -2.34 10.02
C LYS A 114 8.19 -1.69 9.20
N CYS A 115 7.99 -1.57 7.89
CA CYS A 115 8.96 -0.91 7.03
C CYS A 115 9.14 0.55 7.46
N ILE A 116 10.39 1.00 7.58
CA ILE A 116 10.73 2.39 7.89
C ILE A 116 10.33 3.31 6.72
N GLY A 117 10.32 2.77 5.49
CA GLY A 117 9.98 3.53 4.28
C GLY A 117 8.50 3.88 4.12
N ASN A 118 7.60 3.37 4.97
CA ASN A 118 6.15 3.62 4.87
C ASN A 118 5.81 5.12 4.86
N GLU A 119 6.52 5.92 5.66
CA GLU A 119 6.23 7.35 5.85
C GLU A 119 6.70 8.21 4.67
N HIS A 120 7.64 7.74 3.86
CA HIS A 120 8.26 8.52 2.77
C HIS A 120 8.06 7.93 1.37
N GLN A 121 7.59 6.68 1.24
CA GLN A 121 7.54 6.01 -0.07
C GLN A 121 6.43 6.49 -0.97
N VAL A 122 5.26 6.86 -0.44
CA VAL A 122 4.18 7.44 -1.27
C VAL A 122 4.71 8.72 -1.91
N THR A 123 5.30 9.62 -1.13
CA THR A 123 5.97 10.85 -1.57
C THR A 123 7.05 10.58 -2.63
N ASN A 124 7.94 9.60 -2.40
CA ASN A 124 9.01 9.29 -3.34
C ASN A 124 8.52 8.63 -4.64
N LEU A 125 7.51 7.76 -4.59
CA LEU A 125 6.90 7.18 -5.78
C LEU A 125 6.20 8.26 -6.59
N ILE A 126 5.44 9.14 -5.95
CA ILE A 126 4.77 10.27 -6.60
C ILE A 126 5.79 11.13 -7.37
N CYS A 127 6.90 11.53 -6.72
CA CYS A 127 7.98 12.27 -7.39
C CYS A 127 8.59 11.51 -8.57
N SER A 128 8.67 10.18 -8.50
CA SER A 128 9.21 9.33 -9.57
C SER A 128 8.27 9.24 -10.77
N PHE A 129 6.95 9.13 -10.54
CA PHE A 129 5.95 9.09 -11.61
C PHE A 129 5.89 10.41 -12.39
N GLN A 130 6.05 11.56 -11.74
CA GLN A 130 6.08 12.85 -12.45
C GLN A 130 7.29 12.95 -13.38
N ASN A 131 8.48 12.47 -13.00
CA ASN A 131 9.65 12.46 -13.89
C ASN A 131 9.48 11.55 -15.12
N MET A 132 8.50 10.64 -15.11
CA MET A 132 8.16 9.78 -16.25
C MET A 132 7.10 10.38 -17.17
N CYS A 133 6.30 11.34 -16.67
CA CYS A 133 5.23 11.98 -17.43
C CYS A 133 5.65 13.02 -18.49
N PRO A 134 6.84 13.67 -18.49
CA PRO A 134 7.17 14.71 -19.47
C PRO A 134 7.62 14.13 -20.83
N GLN A 135 7.24 12.89 -21.14
CA GLN A 135 7.68 12.16 -22.34
C GLN A 135 6.50 11.55 -23.12
N ILE A 136 5.26 11.97 -22.85
CA ILE A 136 4.07 11.58 -23.61
C ILE A 136 3.35 12.84 -24.09
#